data_AF-A0A6A4H8R6-F1
#
_entry.id   AF-A0A6A4H8R6-F1
#
_cell.length_a   1.000
_cell.length_b   1.000
_cell.length_c   1.000
_cell.angle_alpha   90.00
_cell.angle_beta   90.00
_cell.angle_gamma   90.00
#
_symmetry.space_group_name_H-M   'P 1'
#
loop_
_entity.id
_entity.type
_entity.pdbx_description
1 polymer ?
#
loop_
_entity_poly.entity_id
_entity_poly.type
_entity_poly.pdbx_seq_one_letter_code
_entity_poly.pdbx_strand_id
1 'polypeptide(L)'
;MASDPQSAANQRIVEDLVSRLRRRQVVGSRATALETLLVLRQVVSKARFSNIDQLVNVIRSVGRRLVEAQPKEHSVGNTVRKVLHHIREEYHTASEPPAIETSFSIAKFVLQGQPRRQTTIPRSETRVPLKENDPDDPDSFARVLKPVLMEAIQDVFDELETVYDNISKNAKDHIHSDEIILTLGMSTTVQSFLKAAAHYRNYTVIVAETAPSYGGREMAKSLSSAGISTFLVPDSSIYALMSRVNKVILGAHAILANGGMFATSGSLLAATAARSYSTPVVVCAGQFKLTPLWNLYHEYGALDFGDPSAVLGFEEGDLVDKVDVVNPYYDYVQPELLDVFITNYGDHPPSSIYRLLKETYDDEDNEL
;
A
#
# COMPACT_ATOMS: atom_id res chain seq x y z
N MET A 1 -29.96 -18.59 -23.06
CA MET A 1 -28.54 -18.34 -22.77
C MET A 1 -28.30 -18.69 -21.31
N ALA A 2 -27.88 -19.93 -21.05
CA ALA A 2 -27.68 -20.41 -19.68
C ALA A 2 -26.38 -19.79 -19.14
N SER A 3 -26.49 -19.00 -18.07
CA SER A 3 -25.33 -18.49 -17.34
C SER A 3 -24.54 -19.67 -16.75
N ASP A 4 -23.26 -19.76 -17.11
CA ASP A 4 -22.35 -20.82 -16.67
C ASP A 4 -22.31 -20.88 -15.12
N PRO A 5 -22.58 -22.03 -14.47
CA PRO A 5 -22.68 -22.11 -13.01
C PRO A 5 -21.39 -21.74 -12.26
N GLN A 6 -20.22 -21.87 -12.92
CA GLN A 6 -18.93 -21.40 -12.40
C GLN A 6 -18.82 -19.86 -12.41
N SER A 7 -19.39 -19.19 -13.40
CA SER A 7 -19.44 -17.72 -13.45
C SER A 7 -20.30 -17.15 -12.31
N ALA A 8 -21.43 -17.80 -12.01
CA ALA A 8 -22.29 -17.43 -10.88
C ALA A 8 -21.59 -17.61 -9.51
N ALA A 9 -20.77 -18.64 -9.35
CA ALA A 9 -20.01 -18.86 -8.11
C ALA A 9 -18.92 -17.79 -7.90
N ASN A 10 -18.24 -17.37 -8.98
CA ASN A 10 -17.25 -16.30 -8.94
C ASN A 10 -17.89 -14.95 -8.60
N GLN A 11 -19.05 -14.67 -9.19
CA GLN A 11 -19.82 -13.45 -8.89
C GLN A 11 -20.23 -13.37 -7.42
N ARG A 12 -20.65 -14.49 -6.81
CA ARG A 12 -21.00 -14.52 -5.38
C ARG A 12 -19.85 -14.16 -4.45
N ILE A 13 -18.64 -14.63 -4.74
CA ILE A 13 -17.45 -14.33 -3.92
C ILE A 13 -17.10 -12.84 -4.01
N VAL A 14 -17.14 -12.28 -5.23
CA VAL A 14 -16.91 -10.85 -5.45
C VAL A 14 -17.98 -10.02 -4.74
N GLU A 15 -19.26 -10.42 -4.82
CA GLU A 15 -20.37 -9.73 -4.15
C GLU A 15 -20.28 -9.76 -2.63
N ASP A 16 -19.80 -10.87 -2.06
CA ASP A 16 -19.53 -10.96 -0.63
C ASP A 16 -18.49 -9.92 -0.19
N LEU A 17 -17.34 -9.85 -0.88
CA LEU A 17 -16.32 -8.86 -0.57
C LEU A 17 -16.82 -7.42 -0.80
N VAL A 18 -17.54 -7.15 -1.88
CA VAL A 18 -18.17 -5.84 -2.16
C VAL A 18 -19.10 -5.43 -1.00
N SER A 19 -19.93 -6.35 -0.51
CA SER A 19 -20.83 -6.12 0.62
C SER A 19 -20.03 -5.81 1.90
N ARG A 20 -18.98 -6.57 2.19
CA ARG A 20 -18.10 -6.34 3.35
C ARG A 20 -17.36 -5.00 3.28
N LEU A 21 -16.90 -4.59 2.10
CA LEU A 21 -16.25 -3.29 1.87
C LEU A 21 -17.23 -2.11 2.04
N ARG A 22 -18.44 -2.21 1.46
CA ARG A 22 -19.49 -1.19 1.61
C ARG A 22 -19.92 -1.01 3.06
N ARG A 23 -19.99 -2.10 3.82
CA ARG A 23 -20.35 -2.11 5.25
C ARG A 23 -19.19 -1.75 6.17
N ARG A 24 -18.00 -1.43 5.63
CA ARG A 24 -16.77 -1.15 6.41
C ARG A 24 -16.46 -2.25 7.43
N GLN A 25 -16.69 -3.52 7.08
CA GLN A 25 -16.34 -4.67 7.93
C GLN A 25 -14.86 -5.05 7.79
N VAL A 26 -14.29 -4.82 6.61
CA VAL A 26 -12.84 -4.93 6.37
C VAL A 26 -12.30 -3.51 6.28
N VAL A 27 -11.60 -3.08 7.32
CA VAL A 27 -11.01 -1.75 7.42
C VAL A 27 -9.50 -1.87 7.50
N GLY A 28 -8.82 -0.97 6.80
CA GLY A 28 -7.37 -0.85 6.86
C GLY A 28 -6.68 -1.46 5.66
N SER A 29 -5.71 -0.70 5.15
CA SER A 29 -5.02 -0.92 3.89
C SER A 29 -4.47 -2.33 3.67
N ARG A 30 -3.99 -3.00 4.73
CA ARG A 30 -3.41 -4.36 4.62
C ARG A 30 -4.49 -5.43 4.54
N ALA A 31 -5.51 -5.34 5.39
CA ALA A 31 -6.60 -6.30 5.42
C ALA A 31 -7.40 -6.24 4.11
N THR A 32 -7.68 -5.03 3.62
CA THR A 32 -8.37 -4.80 2.36
C THR A 32 -7.57 -5.33 1.17
N ALA A 33 -6.25 -5.13 1.14
CA ALA A 33 -5.38 -5.68 0.11
C ALA A 33 -5.29 -7.21 0.13
N LEU A 34 -5.15 -7.84 1.32
CA LEU A 34 -5.12 -9.30 1.47
C LEU A 34 -6.42 -9.96 0.99
N GLU A 35 -7.57 -9.44 1.44
CA GLU A 35 -8.88 -9.94 1.02
C GLU A 35 -9.09 -9.78 -0.50
N THR A 36 -8.61 -8.67 -1.07
CA THR A 36 -8.64 -8.44 -2.52
C THR A 36 -7.79 -9.47 -3.27
N LEU A 37 -6.56 -9.74 -2.82
CA LEU A 37 -5.71 -10.78 -3.41
C LEU A 37 -6.36 -12.17 -3.33
N LEU A 38 -6.97 -12.52 -2.20
CA LEU A 38 -7.66 -13.80 -2.03
C LEU A 38 -8.81 -13.98 -3.02
N VAL A 39 -9.60 -12.92 -3.25
CA VAL A 39 -10.68 -12.94 -4.24
C VAL A 39 -10.12 -13.02 -5.65
N LEU A 40 -9.12 -12.21 -6.01
CA LEU A 40 -8.49 -12.24 -7.33
C LEU A 40 -7.90 -13.62 -7.65
N ARG A 41 -7.20 -14.24 -6.68
CA ARG A 41 -6.65 -15.59 -6.81
C ARG A 41 -7.75 -16.62 -7.13
N GLN A 42 -8.89 -16.55 -6.45
CA GLN A 42 -10.01 -17.45 -6.70
C GLN A 42 -10.67 -17.20 -8.06
N VAL A 43 -10.79 -15.94 -8.48
CA VAL A 43 -11.33 -15.56 -9.79
C VAL A 43 -10.43 -16.09 -10.90
N VAL A 44 -9.10 -15.87 -10.83
CA VAL A 44 -8.14 -16.32 -11.85
C VAL A 44 -8.09 -17.85 -11.94
N SER A 45 -8.10 -18.55 -10.80
CA SER A 45 -8.12 -20.01 -10.75
C SER A 45 -9.32 -20.61 -11.52
N LYS A 46 -10.50 -20.00 -11.36
CA LYS A 46 -11.77 -20.48 -11.95
C LYS A 46 -12.10 -19.84 -13.30
N ALA A 47 -11.37 -18.80 -13.72
CA ALA A 47 -11.61 -18.12 -14.99
C ALA A 47 -11.33 -19.05 -16.18
N ARG A 48 -12.12 -18.93 -17.24
CA ARG A 48 -11.84 -19.54 -18.54
C ARG A 48 -11.48 -18.42 -19.51
N PHE A 49 -10.37 -18.56 -20.21
CA PHE A 49 -9.86 -17.55 -21.12
C PHE A 49 -9.02 -18.23 -22.21
N SER A 50 -9.12 -17.72 -23.44
CA SER A 50 -8.35 -18.22 -24.60
C SER A 50 -7.29 -17.21 -25.09
N ASN A 51 -7.33 -15.99 -24.54
CA ASN A 51 -6.38 -14.90 -24.76
C ASN A 51 -6.14 -14.19 -23.41
N ILE A 52 -4.94 -13.66 -23.19
CA ILE A 52 -4.58 -12.81 -22.06
C ILE A 52 -5.53 -11.60 -21.92
N ASP A 53 -5.96 -10.99 -23.02
CA ASP A 53 -6.88 -9.84 -23.00
C ASP A 53 -8.21 -10.17 -22.32
N GLN A 54 -8.71 -11.39 -22.51
CA GLN A 54 -9.95 -11.84 -21.86
C GLN A 54 -9.77 -11.91 -20.35
N LEU A 55 -8.62 -12.41 -19.88
CA LEU A 55 -8.30 -12.49 -18.46
C LEU A 55 -8.12 -11.09 -17.85
N VAL A 56 -7.36 -10.22 -18.53
CA VAL A 56 -7.17 -8.82 -18.10
C VAL A 56 -8.51 -8.11 -17.97
N ASN A 57 -9.42 -8.28 -18.92
CA ASN A 57 -10.76 -7.69 -18.87
C ASN A 57 -11.60 -8.26 -17.72
N VAL A 58 -11.51 -9.56 -17.43
CA VAL A 58 -12.17 -10.16 -16.25
C VAL A 58 -11.65 -9.52 -14.97
N ILE A 59 -10.33 -9.41 -14.81
CA ILE A 59 -9.71 -8.82 -13.60
C ILE A 59 -10.06 -7.33 -13.48
N ARG A 60 -9.98 -6.55 -14.56
CA ARG A 60 -10.40 -5.14 -14.58
C ARG A 60 -11.87 -4.98 -14.18
N SER A 61 -12.76 -5.81 -14.71
CA SER A 61 -14.20 -5.76 -14.36
C SER A 61 -14.47 -6.04 -12.88
N VAL A 62 -13.76 -7.00 -12.29
CA VAL A 62 -13.84 -7.29 -10.85
C VAL A 62 -13.24 -6.15 -10.04
N GLY A 63 -12.08 -5.65 -10.47
CA GLY A 63 -11.40 -4.50 -9.86
C GLY A 63 -12.27 -3.26 -9.79
N ARG A 64 -12.91 -2.88 -10.90
CA ARG A 64 -13.84 -1.74 -10.95
C ARG A 64 -14.97 -1.88 -9.93
N ARG A 65 -15.61 -3.05 -9.86
CA ARG A 65 -16.68 -3.32 -8.87
C ARG A 65 -16.19 -3.19 -7.42
N LEU A 66 -14.96 -3.63 -7.14
CA LEU A 66 -14.36 -3.54 -5.80
C LEU A 66 -13.98 -2.09 -5.45
N VAL A 67 -13.43 -1.34 -6.40
CA VAL A 67 -13.10 0.09 -6.22
C VAL A 67 -14.37 0.93 -6.03
N GLU A 68 -15.41 0.70 -6.83
CA GLU A 68 -16.73 1.36 -6.67
C GLU A 68 -17.41 1.03 -5.33
N ALA A 69 -17.07 -0.12 -4.71
CA ALA A 69 -17.62 -0.49 -3.41
C ALA A 69 -17.10 0.41 -2.27
N GLN A 70 -15.85 0.84 -2.36
CA GLN A 70 -15.22 1.77 -1.42
C GLN A 70 -14.13 2.57 -2.13
N PRO A 71 -14.47 3.68 -2.82
CA PRO A 71 -13.52 4.42 -3.66
C PRO A 71 -12.39 5.10 -2.86
N LYS A 72 -12.62 5.31 -1.55
CA LYS A 72 -11.65 5.91 -0.63
C LYS A 72 -10.55 4.95 -0.20
N GLU A 73 -10.76 3.64 -0.33
CA GLU A 73 -9.78 2.62 0.05
C GLU A 73 -8.91 2.28 -1.17
N HIS A 74 -7.88 3.09 -1.41
CA HIS A 74 -7.05 2.97 -2.61
C HIS A 74 -6.22 1.68 -2.68
N SER A 75 -5.94 1.03 -1.55
CA SER A 75 -5.20 -0.24 -1.51
C SER A 75 -5.85 -1.32 -2.37
N VAL A 76 -7.19 -1.37 -2.43
CA VAL A 76 -7.93 -2.34 -3.24
C VAL A 76 -7.60 -2.17 -4.72
N GLY A 77 -7.72 -0.95 -5.24
CA GLY A 77 -7.41 -0.65 -6.64
C GLY A 77 -5.92 -0.85 -6.95
N ASN A 78 -5.05 -0.43 -6.04
CA ASN A 78 -3.60 -0.58 -6.18
C ASN A 78 -3.19 -2.07 -6.25
N THR A 79 -3.76 -2.90 -5.39
CA THR A 79 -3.55 -4.35 -5.43
C THR A 79 -4.02 -4.95 -6.75
N VAL A 80 -5.18 -4.54 -7.29
CA VAL A 80 -5.65 -5.01 -8.60
C VAL A 80 -4.67 -4.62 -9.71
N ARG A 81 -4.22 -3.36 -9.73
CA ARG A 81 -3.25 -2.87 -10.72
C ARG A 81 -1.93 -3.62 -10.64
N LYS A 82 -1.44 -3.87 -9.42
CA LYS A 82 -0.21 -4.65 -9.20
C LYS A 82 -0.34 -6.06 -9.76
N VAL A 83 -1.47 -6.74 -9.49
CA VAL A 83 -1.73 -8.08 -10.03
C VAL A 83 -1.81 -8.05 -11.57
N LEU A 84 -2.46 -7.05 -12.16
CA LEU A 84 -2.50 -6.89 -13.62
C LEU A 84 -1.09 -6.73 -14.23
N HIS A 85 -0.26 -5.89 -13.62
CA HIS A 85 1.12 -5.66 -14.05
C HIS A 85 1.95 -6.96 -14.00
N HIS A 86 1.96 -7.67 -12.87
CA HIS A 86 2.67 -8.96 -12.76
C HIS A 86 2.15 -10.01 -13.75
N ILE A 87 0.84 -10.06 -14.00
CA ILE A 87 0.26 -10.98 -14.99
C ILE A 87 0.76 -10.64 -16.41
N ARG A 88 0.89 -9.36 -16.77
CA ARG A 88 1.45 -8.95 -18.06
C ARG A 88 2.93 -9.28 -18.16
N GLU A 89 3.72 -8.99 -17.12
CA GLU A 89 5.16 -9.29 -17.09
C GLU A 89 5.44 -10.80 -17.25
N GLU A 90 4.72 -11.65 -16.52
CA GLU A 90 4.86 -13.11 -16.63
C GLU A 90 4.40 -13.63 -18.00
N TYR A 91 3.32 -13.08 -18.54
CA TYR A 91 2.85 -13.42 -19.88
C TYR A 91 3.89 -13.05 -20.96
N HIS A 92 4.47 -11.84 -20.89
CA HIS A 92 5.53 -11.42 -21.81
C HIS A 92 6.75 -12.32 -21.69
N THR A 93 7.18 -12.63 -20.47
CA THR A 93 8.32 -13.52 -20.18
C THR A 93 8.10 -14.95 -20.70
N ALA A 94 6.85 -15.43 -20.66
CA ALA A 94 6.47 -16.75 -21.17
C ALA A 94 6.29 -16.78 -22.70
N SER A 95 5.90 -15.66 -23.31
CA SER A 95 5.61 -15.55 -24.74
C SER A 95 6.83 -15.20 -25.58
N GLU A 96 7.81 -14.52 -25.01
CA GLU A 96 9.07 -14.22 -25.70
C GLU A 96 9.88 -15.51 -25.95
N PRO A 97 10.33 -15.75 -27.20
CA PRO A 97 11.28 -16.82 -27.47
C PRO A 97 12.57 -16.56 -26.68
N PRO A 98 13.33 -17.60 -26.26
CA PRO A 98 14.61 -17.38 -25.61
C PRO A 98 15.46 -16.50 -26.54
N ALA A 99 15.83 -15.32 -26.05
CA ALA A 99 16.72 -14.44 -26.79
C ALA A 99 17.96 -15.26 -27.15
N ILE A 100 18.20 -15.45 -28.45
CA ILE A 100 19.48 -15.95 -28.93
C ILE A 100 20.49 -14.88 -28.49
N GLU A 101 21.31 -15.18 -27.47
CA GLU A 101 22.35 -14.27 -26.99
C GLU A 101 23.40 -14.05 -28.10
N THR A 102 23.16 -13.10 -29.00
CA THR A 102 24.11 -12.73 -30.07
C THR A 102 24.51 -11.26 -30.06
N SER A 103 24.33 -10.55 -28.94
CA SER A 103 24.96 -9.24 -28.75
C SER A 103 25.75 -9.18 -27.45
N PHE A 104 27.09 -9.25 -27.57
CA PHE A 104 28.00 -8.81 -26.51
C PHE A 104 27.78 -7.31 -26.27
N SER A 105 26.97 -6.97 -25.28
CA SER A 105 26.79 -5.59 -24.80
C SER A 105 27.86 -5.26 -23.77
N ILE A 106 28.45 -4.06 -23.89
CA ILE A 106 29.44 -3.49 -22.95
C ILE A 106 28.92 -3.50 -21.50
N ALA A 107 27.60 -3.42 -21.31
CA ALA A 107 26.97 -3.51 -19.99
C ALA A 107 27.28 -4.85 -19.27
N LYS A 108 27.41 -5.96 -20.02
CA LYS A 108 27.72 -7.28 -19.46
C LYS A 108 29.21 -7.40 -19.06
N PHE A 109 30.10 -6.66 -19.72
CA PHE A 109 31.53 -6.57 -19.38
C PHE A 109 31.75 -5.79 -18.07
N VAL A 110 31.00 -4.72 -17.85
CA VAL A 110 31.06 -3.92 -16.61
C VAL A 110 30.52 -4.71 -15.40
N LEU A 111 29.49 -5.53 -15.59
CA LEU A 111 28.94 -6.38 -14.53
C LEU A 111 29.85 -7.56 -14.12
N GLN A 112 30.73 -8.03 -15.00
CA GLN A 112 31.68 -9.10 -14.68
C GLN A 112 32.81 -8.68 -13.73
N GLY A 113 32.97 -7.38 -13.46
CA GLY A 113 33.96 -6.84 -12.53
C GLY A 113 33.55 -6.90 -11.05
N GLN A 114 32.32 -7.32 -10.71
CA GLN A 114 31.85 -7.39 -9.32
C GLN A 114 31.92 -8.82 -8.76
N PRO A 115 32.40 -9.01 -7.51
CA PRO A 115 32.52 -10.33 -6.90
C PRO A 115 31.14 -10.98 -6.69
N ARG A 116 31.01 -12.18 -7.24
CA ARG A 116 29.84 -13.07 -7.29
C ARG A 116 29.01 -13.11 -6.00
N ARG A 117 27.75 -12.67 -6.06
CA ARG A 117 26.67 -13.26 -5.24
C ARG A 117 26.11 -14.47 -5.99
N GLN A 118 25.87 -15.55 -5.25
CA GLN A 118 25.44 -16.87 -5.73
C GLN A 118 24.29 -16.78 -6.75
N THR A 119 24.60 -17.17 -7.98
CA THR A 119 23.61 -17.52 -9.02
C THR A 119 22.93 -18.82 -8.64
N THR A 120 21.63 -18.76 -8.36
CA THR A 120 20.72 -19.90 -8.45
C THR A 120 20.71 -20.41 -9.89
N ILE A 121 20.87 -21.73 -10.04
CA ILE A 121 20.86 -22.43 -11.33
C ILE A 121 19.44 -22.31 -11.91
N PRO A 122 19.21 -21.78 -13.12
CA PRO A 122 17.91 -21.85 -13.74
C PRO A 122 17.60 -23.32 -14.07
N ARG A 123 16.55 -23.87 -13.45
CA ARG A 123 15.97 -25.15 -13.86
C ARG A 123 15.49 -24.99 -15.30
N SER A 124 15.97 -25.87 -16.17
CA SER A 124 15.52 -25.96 -17.56
C SER A 124 14.08 -26.50 -17.57
N GLU A 125 13.10 -25.62 -17.53
CA GLU A 125 11.71 -25.96 -17.82
C GLU A 125 11.47 -25.88 -19.33
N THR A 126 10.94 -26.96 -19.87
CA THR A 126 10.56 -27.11 -21.27
C THR A 126 9.43 -26.11 -21.58
N ARG A 127 9.76 -24.92 -22.07
CA ARG A 127 8.76 -23.89 -22.43
C ARG A 127 7.94 -24.36 -23.65
N VAL A 128 6.67 -24.68 -23.42
CA VAL A 128 5.71 -25.07 -24.46
C VAL A 128 5.32 -23.81 -25.24
N PRO A 129 5.32 -23.82 -26.59
CA PRO A 129 4.90 -22.66 -27.37
C PRO A 129 3.43 -22.34 -27.08
N LEU A 130 3.17 -21.14 -26.54
CA LEU A 130 1.84 -20.64 -26.26
C LEU A 130 1.14 -20.33 -27.59
N LYS A 131 0.04 -21.03 -27.88
CA LYS A 131 -0.88 -20.69 -28.96
C LYS A 131 -2.11 -20.03 -28.38
N GLU A 132 -2.33 -18.77 -28.70
CA GLU A 132 -3.55 -18.06 -28.35
C GLU A 132 -4.68 -18.44 -29.32
N ASN A 133 -5.91 -18.47 -28.79
CA ASN A 133 -7.12 -18.73 -29.57
C ASN A 133 -7.03 -20.00 -30.44
N ASP A 134 -6.55 -21.10 -29.88
CA ASP A 134 -6.54 -22.39 -30.57
C ASP A 134 -7.99 -22.86 -30.80
N PRO A 135 -8.45 -23.00 -32.07
CA PRO A 135 -9.82 -23.40 -32.38
C PRO A 135 -10.12 -24.85 -32.00
N ASP A 136 -9.11 -25.70 -31.82
CA ASP A 136 -9.26 -27.12 -31.48
C ASP A 136 -9.31 -27.35 -29.95
N ASP A 137 -8.67 -26.48 -29.14
CA ASP A 137 -8.65 -26.57 -27.68
C ASP A 137 -8.58 -25.17 -27.02
N PRO A 138 -9.74 -24.53 -26.75
CA PRO A 138 -9.81 -23.16 -26.21
C PRO A 138 -9.27 -23.04 -24.77
N ASP A 139 -9.14 -24.16 -24.05
CA ASP A 139 -8.66 -24.22 -22.66
C ASP A 139 -7.18 -24.61 -22.55
N SER A 140 -6.52 -24.94 -23.66
CA SER A 140 -5.09 -25.28 -23.70
C SER A 140 -4.21 -24.14 -23.18
N PHE A 141 -4.47 -22.91 -23.68
CA PHE A 141 -3.78 -21.68 -23.27
C PHE A 141 -3.92 -21.43 -21.77
N ALA A 142 -5.15 -21.49 -21.25
CA ALA A 142 -5.41 -21.30 -19.83
C ALA A 142 -4.72 -22.35 -18.95
N ARG A 143 -4.65 -23.61 -19.38
CA ARG A 143 -4.01 -24.68 -18.58
C ARG A 143 -2.51 -24.48 -18.43
N VAL A 144 -1.83 -23.98 -19.46
CA VAL A 144 -0.40 -23.74 -19.42
C VAL A 144 -0.08 -22.47 -18.64
N LEU A 145 -0.86 -21.40 -18.82
CA LEU A 145 -0.56 -20.10 -18.23
C LEU A 145 -1.04 -19.97 -16.78
N LYS A 146 -2.13 -20.63 -16.39
CA LYS A 146 -2.70 -20.52 -15.03
C LYS A 146 -1.70 -20.79 -13.89
N PRO A 147 -0.88 -21.86 -13.91
CA PRO A 147 0.11 -22.08 -12.85
C PRO A 147 1.08 -20.90 -12.68
N VAL A 148 1.58 -20.35 -13.80
CA VAL A 148 2.49 -19.19 -13.81
C VAL A 148 1.81 -17.96 -13.23
N LEU A 149 0.57 -17.67 -13.64
CA LEU A 149 -0.17 -16.51 -13.11
C LEU A 149 -0.54 -16.67 -11.63
N MET A 150 -0.79 -17.91 -11.18
CA MET A 150 -1.05 -18.19 -9.78
C MET A 150 0.20 -18.02 -8.93
N GLU A 151 1.38 -18.32 -9.46
CA GLU A 151 2.67 -18.04 -8.84
C GLU A 151 2.89 -16.52 -8.73
N ALA A 152 2.66 -15.75 -9.79
CA ALA A 152 2.71 -14.28 -9.74
C ALA A 152 1.77 -13.66 -8.68
N ILE A 153 0.55 -14.17 -8.54
CA ILE A 153 -0.38 -13.69 -7.48
C ILE A 153 0.14 -14.07 -6.09
N GLN A 154 0.77 -15.24 -5.96
CA GLN A 154 1.36 -15.69 -4.70
C GLN A 154 2.59 -14.85 -4.32
N ASP A 155 3.41 -14.42 -5.29
CA ASP A 155 4.54 -13.53 -5.04
C ASP A 155 4.08 -12.17 -4.49
N VAL A 156 3.00 -11.60 -5.06
CA VAL A 156 2.41 -10.36 -4.53
C VAL A 156 1.86 -10.56 -3.10
N PHE A 157 1.35 -11.76 -2.80
CA PHE A 157 0.88 -12.11 -1.46
C PHE A 157 2.02 -12.17 -0.45
N ASP A 158 3.09 -12.90 -0.78
CA ASP A 158 4.27 -13.08 0.07
C ASP A 158 5.01 -11.74 0.27
N GLU A 159 5.07 -10.89 -0.76
CA GLU A 159 5.57 -9.53 -0.64
C GLU A 159 4.75 -8.74 0.38
N LEU A 160 3.42 -8.78 0.29
CA LEU A 160 2.52 -8.04 1.16
C LEU A 160 2.64 -8.48 2.63
N GLU A 161 2.86 -9.77 2.88
CA GLU A 161 3.11 -10.30 4.22
C GLU A 161 4.43 -9.82 4.82
N THR A 162 5.49 -9.74 4.00
CA THR A 162 6.85 -9.38 4.45
C THR A 162 7.11 -7.88 4.53
N VAL A 163 6.17 -7.02 4.07
CA VAL A 163 6.34 -5.55 4.05
C VAL A 163 6.80 -4.98 5.39
N TYR A 164 6.14 -5.36 6.49
CA TYR A 164 6.44 -4.76 7.79
C TYR A 164 7.82 -5.15 8.31
N ASP A 165 8.24 -6.38 8.07
CA ASP A 165 9.56 -6.85 8.48
C ASP A 165 10.66 -6.16 7.65
N ASN A 166 10.43 -5.98 6.36
CA ASN A 166 11.38 -5.31 5.47
C ASN A 166 11.54 -3.83 5.83
N ILE A 167 10.44 -3.12 6.09
CA ILE A 167 10.49 -1.73 6.57
C ILE A 167 11.19 -1.65 7.94
N SER A 168 10.89 -2.57 8.84
CA SER A 168 11.45 -2.57 10.20
C SER A 168 12.96 -2.82 10.24
N LYS A 169 13.52 -3.58 9.29
CA LYS A 169 14.98 -3.79 9.16
C LYS A 169 15.75 -2.49 8.91
N ASN A 170 15.13 -1.53 8.21
CA ASN A 170 15.75 -0.23 7.91
C ASN A 170 15.74 0.71 9.12
N ALA A 171 14.99 0.41 10.18
CA ALA A 171 14.82 1.32 11.32
C ALA A 171 16.13 1.68 12.04
N LYS A 172 17.08 0.75 12.07
CA LYS A 172 18.41 0.95 12.69
C LYS A 172 19.23 2.06 12.01
N ASP A 173 18.98 2.32 10.73
CA ASP A 173 19.76 3.27 9.94
C ASP A 173 19.20 4.71 10.08
N HIS A 174 17.92 4.84 10.47
CA HIS A 174 17.22 6.13 10.59
C HIS A 174 17.08 6.66 12.02
N ILE A 175 17.01 5.78 13.02
CA ILE A 175 16.77 6.17 14.43
C ILE A 175 18.07 6.06 15.20
N HIS A 176 18.60 7.17 15.74
CA HIS A 176 19.81 7.16 16.57
C HIS A 176 19.50 7.21 18.07
N SER A 177 20.51 6.91 18.89
CA SER A 177 20.37 6.97 20.36
C SER A 177 20.12 8.40 20.83
N ASP A 178 19.33 8.53 21.90
CA ASP A 178 18.97 9.80 22.54
C ASP A 178 18.20 10.79 21.64
N GLU A 179 17.64 10.31 20.53
CA GLU A 179 16.76 11.12 19.69
C GLU A 179 15.34 11.21 20.25
N ILE A 180 14.69 12.34 19.98
CA ILE A 180 13.28 12.57 20.27
C ILE A 180 12.49 12.49 18.96
N ILE A 181 11.64 11.48 18.85
CA ILE A 181 10.82 11.21 17.67
C ILE A 181 9.37 11.62 17.96
N LEU A 182 8.74 12.37 17.08
CA LEU A 182 7.31 12.62 17.11
C LEU A 182 6.57 11.66 16.18
N THR A 183 5.47 11.09 16.63
CA THR A 183 4.56 10.29 15.81
C THR A 183 3.11 10.60 16.17
N LEU A 184 2.19 10.24 15.28
CA LEU A 184 0.77 10.56 15.38
C LEU A 184 -0.08 9.32 15.08
N GLY A 185 -1.13 9.16 15.88
CA GLY A 185 -2.14 8.12 15.69
C GLY A 185 -1.61 6.71 15.94
N MET A 186 -2.28 5.74 15.33
CA MET A 186 -1.88 4.34 15.39
C MET A 186 -1.55 3.84 13.98
N SER A 187 -0.27 3.55 13.75
CA SER A 187 0.21 2.90 12.53
C SER A 187 0.99 1.65 12.89
N THR A 188 0.50 0.49 12.44
CA THR A 188 1.18 -0.80 12.65
C THR A 188 2.59 -0.80 12.03
N THR A 189 2.76 -0.16 10.87
CA THR A 189 4.06 -0.04 10.20
C THR A 189 5.05 0.78 11.05
N VAL A 190 4.62 1.94 11.54
CA VAL A 190 5.48 2.81 12.38
C VAL A 190 5.74 2.15 13.73
N GLN A 191 4.74 1.49 14.32
CA GLN A 191 4.89 0.74 15.56
C GLN A 191 5.95 -0.36 15.45
N SER A 192 5.90 -1.19 14.40
CA SER A 192 6.91 -2.23 14.16
C SER A 192 8.29 -1.63 13.88
N PHE A 193 8.35 -0.53 13.12
CA PHE A 193 9.58 0.20 12.84
C PHE A 193 10.27 0.72 14.12
N LEU A 194 9.50 1.38 15.00
CA LEU A 194 10.01 1.85 16.29
C LEU A 194 10.44 0.67 17.18
N LYS A 195 9.61 -0.36 17.33
CA LYS A 195 9.96 -1.54 18.13
C LYS A 195 11.25 -2.22 17.66
N ALA A 196 11.45 -2.32 16.34
CA ALA A 196 12.66 -2.89 15.78
C ALA A 196 13.91 -2.05 16.12
N ALA A 197 13.82 -0.72 16.05
CA ALA A 197 14.91 0.16 16.46
C ALA A 197 15.24 0.09 17.97
N ALA A 198 14.23 -0.16 18.81
CA ALA A 198 14.39 -0.22 20.27
C ALA A 198 15.28 -1.38 20.74
N HIS A 199 15.42 -2.45 19.94
CA HIS A 199 16.35 -3.53 20.23
C HIS A 199 17.82 -3.11 20.13
N TYR A 200 18.11 -2.06 19.37
CA TYR A 200 19.49 -1.62 19.11
C TYR A 200 19.86 -0.34 19.84
N ARG A 201 18.89 0.55 20.09
CA ARG A 201 19.14 1.92 20.56
C ARG A 201 18.04 2.37 21.53
N ASN A 202 18.45 3.21 22.48
CA ASN A 202 17.54 3.88 23.41
C ASN A 202 17.20 5.26 22.87
N TYR A 203 15.93 5.59 22.77
CA TYR A 203 15.44 6.88 22.28
C TYR A 203 14.07 7.17 22.89
N THR A 204 13.57 8.38 22.66
CA THR A 204 12.30 8.85 23.22
C THR A 204 11.28 9.10 22.12
N VAL A 205 10.03 8.68 22.33
CA VAL A 205 8.93 8.89 21.40
C VAL A 205 7.85 9.75 22.02
N ILE A 206 7.50 10.85 21.37
CA ILE A 206 6.32 11.65 21.66
C ILE A 206 5.21 11.15 20.74
N VAL A 207 4.12 10.68 21.31
CA VAL A 207 2.95 10.18 20.60
C VAL A 207 1.80 11.17 20.79
N ALA A 208 1.36 11.78 19.68
CA ALA A 208 0.16 12.58 19.66
C ALA A 208 -1.09 11.69 19.63
N GLU A 209 -2.08 11.96 20.48
CA GLU A 209 -3.21 11.04 20.70
C GLU A 209 -4.18 10.93 19.51
N THR A 210 -4.23 11.94 18.62
CA THR A 210 -5.12 11.99 17.45
C THR A 210 -6.60 12.01 17.82
N ALA A 211 -7.01 13.02 18.57
CA ALA A 211 -8.41 13.33 18.80
C ALA A 211 -9.10 13.61 17.44
N PRO A 212 -10.31 13.07 17.18
CA PRO A 212 -11.22 12.39 18.11
C PRO A 212 -11.05 10.85 18.19
N SER A 213 -10.19 10.24 17.37
CA SER A 213 -10.02 8.78 17.31
C SER A 213 -9.28 8.18 18.51
N TYR A 214 -8.42 8.97 19.16
CA TYR A 214 -7.56 8.58 20.28
C TYR A 214 -6.66 7.35 20.04
N GLY A 215 -6.41 6.99 18.78
CA GLY A 215 -5.60 5.82 18.42
C GLY A 215 -4.16 5.88 18.94
N GLY A 216 -3.61 7.08 19.13
CA GLY A 216 -2.26 7.26 19.68
C GLY A 216 -2.09 6.70 21.10
N ARG A 217 -3.18 6.58 21.87
CA ARG A 217 -3.15 5.99 23.22
C ARG A 217 -2.78 4.51 23.19
N GLU A 218 -3.30 3.77 22.21
CA GLU A 218 -2.97 2.36 22.02
C GLU A 218 -1.51 2.20 21.56
N MET A 219 -1.07 3.05 20.63
CA MET A 219 0.32 3.09 20.19
C MET A 219 1.29 3.36 21.35
N ALA A 220 1.01 4.36 22.19
CA ALA A 220 1.81 4.68 23.36
C ALA A 220 1.88 3.50 24.34
N LYS A 221 0.75 2.85 24.64
CA LYS A 221 0.70 1.64 25.48
C LYS A 221 1.59 0.52 24.91
N SER A 222 1.53 0.30 23.60
CA SER A 222 2.30 -0.75 22.96
C SER A 222 3.80 -0.47 22.90
N LEU A 223 4.20 0.78 22.67
CA LEU A 223 5.61 1.19 22.70
C LEU A 223 6.17 1.16 24.12
N SER A 224 5.40 1.59 25.12
CA SER A 224 5.75 1.50 26.53
C SER A 224 5.97 0.04 26.97
N SER A 225 5.10 -0.88 26.53
CA SER A 225 5.27 -2.32 26.82
C SER A 225 6.54 -2.93 26.20
N ALA A 226 7.09 -2.31 25.16
CA ALA A 226 8.34 -2.71 24.53
C ALA A 226 9.59 -2.07 25.19
N GLY A 227 9.41 -1.28 26.26
CA GLY A 227 10.51 -0.62 26.97
C GLY A 227 10.97 0.71 26.38
N ILE A 228 10.20 1.30 25.46
CA ILE A 228 10.52 2.60 24.84
C ILE A 228 10.01 3.73 25.72
N SER A 229 10.85 4.74 25.97
CA SER A 229 10.47 5.96 26.67
C SER A 229 9.43 6.72 25.84
N THR A 230 8.19 6.79 26.31
CA THR A 230 7.05 7.28 25.54
C THR A 230 6.31 8.38 26.30
N PHE A 231 6.02 9.49 25.61
CA PHE A 231 5.22 10.59 26.13
C PHE A 231 3.94 10.70 25.31
N LEU A 232 2.79 10.62 25.96
CA LEU A 232 1.50 10.88 25.30
C LEU A 232 1.16 12.36 25.43
N VAL A 233 0.82 13.00 24.31
CA VAL A 233 0.50 14.43 24.26
C VAL A 233 -0.78 14.69 23.46
N PRO A 234 -1.54 15.77 23.79
CA PRO A 234 -2.65 16.19 22.94
C PRO A 234 -2.12 16.81 21.64
N ASP A 235 -2.91 16.74 20.58
CA ASP A 235 -2.49 17.21 19.24
C ASP A 235 -2.22 18.73 19.23
N SER A 236 -2.88 19.50 20.10
CA SER A 236 -2.64 20.94 20.28
C SER A 236 -1.22 21.27 20.74
N SER A 237 -0.55 20.33 21.41
CA SER A 237 0.80 20.54 21.95
C SER A 237 1.91 20.19 20.94
N ILE A 238 1.57 19.67 19.75
CA ILE A 238 2.55 19.28 18.73
C ILE A 238 3.47 20.46 18.38
N TYR A 239 2.91 21.64 18.12
CA TYR A 239 3.69 22.81 17.73
C TYR A 239 4.62 23.29 18.86
N ALA A 240 4.16 23.26 20.11
CA ALA A 240 4.95 23.68 21.26
C ALA A 240 6.15 22.76 21.52
N LEU A 241 5.98 21.45 21.30
CA LEU A 241 7.02 20.45 21.52
C LEU A 241 7.98 20.30 20.34
N MET A 242 7.60 20.78 19.14
CA MET A 242 8.38 20.61 17.92
C MET A 242 9.82 21.14 18.03
N SER A 243 10.05 22.19 18.83
CA SER A 243 11.40 22.73 19.10
C SER A 243 12.40 21.73 19.72
N ARG A 244 11.90 20.63 20.30
CA ARG A 244 12.71 19.57 20.92
C ARG A 244 12.75 18.29 20.10
N VAL A 245 11.89 18.17 19.08
CA VAL A 245 11.78 16.96 18.26
C VAL A 245 12.90 16.95 17.23
N ASN A 246 13.59 15.82 17.10
CA ASN A 246 14.65 15.64 16.11
C ASN A 246 14.10 15.13 14.77
N LYS A 247 13.08 14.27 14.79
CA LYS A 247 12.46 13.68 13.60
C LYS A 247 10.97 13.47 13.79
N VAL A 248 10.19 13.60 12.73
CA VAL A 248 8.78 13.23 12.72
C VAL A 248 8.62 11.97 11.88
N ILE A 249 8.03 10.91 12.44
CA ILE A 249 7.75 9.66 11.74
C ILE A 249 6.24 9.45 11.66
N LEU A 250 5.73 9.47 10.42
CA LEU A 250 4.30 9.34 10.12
C LEU A 250 4.01 8.06 9.33
N GLY A 251 2.79 7.56 9.47
CA GLY A 251 2.23 6.53 8.60
C GLY A 251 1.34 7.17 7.54
N ALA A 252 1.32 6.62 6.33
CA ALA A 252 0.38 7.00 5.29
C ALA A 252 -0.79 6.01 5.20
N HIS A 253 -1.97 6.49 4.83
CA HIS A 253 -3.07 5.67 4.33
C HIS A 253 -2.88 5.37 2.83
N ALA A 254 -2.65 6.42 2.02
CA ALA A 254 -2.36 6.32 0.60
C ALA A 254 -1.33 7.38 0.19
N ILE A 255 -0.48 7.07 -0.78
CA ILE A 255 0.51 8.00 -1.35
C ILE A 255 0.17 8.18 -2.81
N LEU A 256 0.16 9.42 -3.29
CA LEU A 256 -0.24 9.80 -4.63
C LEU A 256 0.96 9.87 -5.59
N ALA A 257 0.68 9.92 -6.89
CA ALA A 257 1.72 10.02 -7.91
C ALA A 257 2.49 11.33 -7.91
N ASN A 258 1.89 12.41 -7.38
CA ASN A 258 2.57 13.67 -7.15
C ASN A 258 3.50 13.65 -5.91
N GLY A 259 3.55 12.54 -5.17
CA GLY A 259 4.33 12.39 -3.94
C GLY A 259 3.64 12.92 -2.68
N GLY A 260 2.43 13.48 -2.79
CA GLY A 260 1.61 13.81 -1.62
C GLY A 260 1.03 12.55 -0.97
N MET A 261 0.57 12.66 0.28
CA MET A 261 -0.03 11.52 0.98
C MET A 261 -1.33 11.89 1.69
N PHE A 262 -2.23 10.92 1.76
CA PHE A 262 -3.32 10.90 2.71
C PHE A 262 -2.87 10.17 3.96
N ALA A 263 -3.03 10.80 5.11
CA ALA A 263 -2.71 10.23 6.42
C ALA A 263 -3.85 10.53 7.40
N THR A 264 -3.76 10.05 8.65
CA THR A 264 -4.78 10.34 9.66
C THR A 264 -4.87 11.84 9.95
N SER A 265 -6.05 12.31 10.33
CA SER A 265 -6.30 13.69 10.74
C SER A 265 -5.22 14.21 11.70
N GLY A 266 -4.73 15.43 11.48
CA GLY A 266 -3.64 16.03 12.25
C GLY A 266 -2.23 15.78 11.70
N SER A 267 -2.08 14.91 10.70
CA SER A 267 -0.79 14.69 10.03
C SER A 267 -0.29 15.95 9.30
N LEU A 268 -1.18 16.75 8.69
CA LEU A 268 -0.78 18.02 8.07
C LEU A 268 -0.30 19.02 9.11
N LEU A 269 -0.93 19.04 10.29
CA LEU A 269 -0.52 19.89 11.41
C LEU A 269 0.88 19.51 11.89
N ALA A 270 1.16 18.22 12.05
CA ALA A 270 2.50 17.74 12.40
C ALA A 270 3.54 18.08 11.33
N ALA A 271 3.23 17.87 10.05
CA ALA A 271 4.14 18.13 8.94
C ALA A 271 4.42 19.64 8.73
N THR A 272 3.40 20.49 8.88
CA THR A 272 3.55 21.95 8.78
C THR A 272 4.36 22.52 9.94
N ALA A 273 4.11 22.01 11.16
CA ALA A 273 4.93 22.33 12.32
C ALA A 273 6.38 21.89 12.09
N ALA A 274 6.60 20.67 11.59
CA ALA A 274 7.92 20.13 11.32
C ALA A 274 8.71 20.99 10.32
N ARG A 275 8.07 21.38 9.21
CA ARG A 275 8.66 22.28 8.21
C ARG A 275 9.04 23.63 8.80
N SER A 276 8.23 24.20 9.70
CA SER A 276 8.50 25.49 10.36
C SER A 276 9.73 25.43 11.28
N TYR A 277 9.97 24.28 11.93
CA TYR A 277 11.14 24.05 12.78
C TYR A 277 12.30 23.36 12.07
N SER A 278 12.20 23.15 10.74
CA SER A 278 13.19 22.42 9.94
C SER A 278 13.50 21.02 10.46
N THR A 279 12.50 20.35 11.05
CA THR A 279 12.62 18.94 11.46
C THR A 279 12.22 18.03 10.30
N PRO A 280 13.01 16.99 9.99
CA PRO A 280 12.72 16.11 8.87
C PRO A 280 11.49 15.25 9.13
N VAL A 281 10.63 15.14 8.11
CA VAL A 281 9.42 14.31 8.09
C VAL A 281 9.68 13.05 7.29
N VAL A 282 9.64 11.92 7.99
CA VAL A 282 9.84 10.57 7.46
C VAL A 282 8.50 9.85 7.43
N VAL A 283 8.17 9.24 6.29
CA VAL A 283 6.92 8.51 6.10
C VAL A 283 7.22 7.02 5.93
N CYS A 284 6.67 6.19 6.82
CA CYS A 284 6.79 4.74 6.70
C CYS A 284 5.53 4.16 6.07
N ALA A 285 5.63 3.60 4.86
CA ALA A 285 4.51 3.03 4.14
C ALA A 285 4.94 1.88 3.23
N GLY A 286 4.11 0.85 3.15
CA GLY A 286 4.28 -0.22 2.16
C GLY A 286 3.90 0.24 0.76
N GLN A 287 4.53 -0.37 -0.25
CA GLN A 287 4.26 -0.05 -1.65
C GLN A 287 2.81 -0.25 -2.10
N PHE A 288 2.07 -1.18 -1.49
CA PHE A 288 0.66 -1.39 -1.79
C PHE A 288 -0.24 -0.17 -1.49
N LYS A 289 0.29 0.85 -0.81
CA LYS A 289 -0.37 2.16 -0.57
C LYS A 289 -0.05 3.21 -1.63
N LEU A 290 0.92 2.96 -2.52
CA LEU A 290 1.26 3.85 -3.63
C LEU A 290 0.16 3.79 -4.67
N THR A 291 -0.40 4.94 -5.01
CA THR A 291 -1.56 5.11 -5.88
C THR A 291 -1.13 5.92 -7.10
N PRO A 292 -1.37 5.43 -8.32
CA PRO A 292 -0.93 6.12 -9.54
C PRO A 292 -1.74 7.38 -9.89
N LEU A 293 -2.78 7.69 -9.11
CA LEU A 293 -3.61 8.88 -9.30
C LEU A 293 -2.83 10.14 -8.92
N TRP A 294 -2.80 11.12 -9.82
CA TRP A 294 -1.98 12.33 -9.69
C TRP A 294 -2.56 13.37 -8.72
N ASN A 295 -3.86 13.66 -8.84
CA ASN A 295 -4.50 14.71 -8.07
C ASN A 295 -5.90 14.29 -7.64
N LEU A 296 -6.00 13.81 -6.40
CA LEU A 296 -7.27 13.50 -5.76
C LEU A 296 -7.84 14.69 -4.97
N TYR A 297 -7.14 15.84 -4.93
CA TYR A 297 -7.51 16.97 -4.08
C TYR A 297 -8.81 17.68 -4.52
N HIS A 298 -9.10 17.72 -5.84
CA HIS A 298 -10.26 18.44 -6.39
C HIS A 298 -11.48 17.55 -6.66
N GLU A 299 -11.29 16.30 -7.05
CA GLU A 299 -12.41 15.36 -7.34
C GLU A 299 -12.99 14.73 -6.08
N TYR A 300 -12.19 14.60 -5.03
CA TYR A 300 -12.60 14.15 -3.71
C TYR A 300 -12.37 15.31 -2.76
N GLY A 301 -13.42 16.02 -2.31
CA GLY A 301 -13.28 16.99 -1.21
C GLY A 301 -12.67 16.29 0.02
N ALA A 302 -11.36 16.41 0.19
CA ALA A 302 -10.42 15.32 0.49
C ALA A 302 -10.38 14.82 1.95
N LEU A 303 -11.50 14.86 2.64
CA LEU A 303 -11.68 14.45 4.03
C LEU A 303 -12.77 13.37 4.02
N ASP A 304 -12.40 12.10 4.23
CA ASP A 304 -13.42 11.12 4.62
C ASP A 304 -14.02 11.60 5.94
N PHE A 305 -15.33 11.73 6.04
CA PHE A 305 -15.96 12.13 7.29
C PHE A 305 -16.24 10.88 8.13
N GLY A 306 -15.66 10.87 9.32
CA GLY A 306 -15.98 9.92 10.36
C GLY A 306 -17.33 10.22 11.01
N ASP A 307 -17.71 9.38 11.95
CA ASP A 307 -18.92 9.59 12.75
C ASP A 307 -18.77 10.88 13.60
N PRO A 308 -19.69 11.87 13.48
CA PRO A 308 -19.70 13.06 14.31
C PRO A 308 -19.82 12.76 15.82
N SER A 309 -20.40 11.60 16.18
CA SER A 309 -20.56 11.20 17.58
C SER A 309 -19.21 11.09 18.33
N ALA A 310 -18.13 10.83 17.61
CA ALA A 310 -16.78 10.78 18.15
C ALA A 310 -16.26 12.16 18.57
N VAL A 311 -16.79 13.24 17.98
CA VAL A 311 -16.43 14.62 18.31
C VAL A 311 -17.36 15.18 19.36
N LEU A 312 -18.67 15.00 19.18
CA LEU A 312 -19.71 15.48 20.10
C LEU A 312 -20.66 14.34 20.44
N GLY A 313 -20.72 13.98 21.73
CA GLY A 313 -21.61 12.94 22.21
C GLY A 313 -23.08 13.35 22.07
N PHE A 314 -23.94 12.37 21.77
CA PHE A 314 -25.39 12.59 21.63
C PHE A 314 -26.05 13.04 22.95
N GLU A 315 -25.37 12.88 24.08
CA GLU A 315 -25.81 13.35 25.39
C GLU A 315 -25.94 14.88 25.46
N GLU A 316 -25.22 15.63 24.60
CA GLU A 316 -25.25 17.10 24.53
C GLU A 316 -26.32 17.63 23.56
N GLY A 317 -27.56 17.13 23.68
CA GLY A 317 -28.65 17.37 22.73
C GLY A 317 -28.92 18.84 22.39
N ASP A 318 -28.84 19.74 23.38
CA ASP A 318 -29.04 21.19 23.17
C ASP A 318 -28.00 21.82 22.23
N LEU A 319 -26.80 21.23 22.13
CA LEU A 319 -25.69 21.70 21.30
C LEU A 319 -25.74 21.05 19.92
N VAL A 320 -26.08 19.76 19.85
CA VAL A 320 -26.23 19.00 18.60
C VAL A 320 -27.27 19.66 17.67
N ASP A 321 -28.36 20.19 18.23
CA ASP A 321 -29.42 20.85 17.44
C ASP A 321 -29.02 22.24 16.89
N LYS A 322 -27.93 22.83 17.40
CA LYS A 322 -27.52 24.22 17.09
C LYS A 322 -26.20 24.33 16.35
N VAL A 323 -25.40 23.26 16.30
CA VAL A 323 -24.02 23.28 15.80
C VAL A 323 -23.82 22.18 14.76
N ASP A 324 -23.26 22.55 13.61
CA ASP A 324 -22.83 21.59 12.60
C ASP A 324 -21.50 20.94 13.05
N VAL A 325 -21.54 19.66 13.39
CA VAL A 325 -20.37 18.90 13.82
C VAL A 325 -19.78 18.14 12.63
N VAL A 326 -18.51 18.40 12.34
CA VAL A 326 -17.76 17.72 11.27
C VAL A 326 -16.56 16.96 11.85
N ASN A 327 -16.36 15.73 11.37
CA ASN A 327 -15.25 14.87 11.78
C ASN A 327 -14.42 14.44 10.56
N PRO A 328 -13.44 15.23 10.12
CA PRO A 328 -12.51 14.81 9.08
C PRO A 328 -11.58 13.69 9.59
N TYR A 329 -11.55 12.57 8.89
CA TYR A 329 -10.78 11.37 9.27
C TYR A 329 -9.39 11.33 8.64
N TYR A 330 -9.26 11.71 7.37
CA TYR A 330 -7.98 11.77 6.66
C TYR A 330 -7.57 13.19 6.37
N ASP A 331 -6.28 13.45 6.39
CA ASP A 331 -5.66 14.72 6.06
C ASP A 331 -4.79 14.56 4.82
N TYR A 332 -4.71 15.60 3.99
CA TYR A 332 -3.82 15.62 2.83
C TYR A 332 -2.54 16.37 3.17
N VAL A 333 -1.41 15.66 3.14
CA VAL A 333 -0.08 16.24 3.33
C VAL A 333 0.58 16.44 1.97
N GLN A 334 0.91 17.69 1.70
CA GLN A 334 1.57 18.11 0.46
C GLN A 334 2.98 17.51 0.34
N PRO A 335 3.44 17.15 -0.87
CA PRO A 335 4.76 16.56 -1.08
C PRO A 335 5.91 17.46 -0.59
N GLU A 336 5.74 18.78 -0.62
CA GLU A 336 6.74 19.74 -0.16
C GLU A 336 6.96 19.73 1.35
N LEU A 337 6.11 19.07 2.13
CA LEU A 337 6.26 18.91 3.58
C LEU A 337 6.94 17.59 3.96
N LEU A 338 7.19 16.72 2.99
CA LEU A 338 7.73 15.38 3.19
C LEU A 338 9.18 15.34 2.71
N ASP A 339 10.06 14.66 3.45
CA ASP A 339 11.48 14.61 3.09
C ASP A 339 11.88 13.21 2.59
N VAL A 340 11.42 12.13 3.24
CA VAL A 340 11.77 10.74 2.86
C VAL A 340 10.60 9.77 3.06
N PHE A 341 10.41 8.88 2.09
CA PHE A 341 9.55 7.70 2.19
C PHE A 341 10.38 6.44 2.45
N ILE A 342 10.08 5.74 3.53
CA ILE A 342 10.66 4.42 3.83
C ILE A 342 9.66 3.36 3.39
N THR A 343 10.05 2.59 2.37
CA THR A 343 9.26 1.51 1.78
C THR A 343 9.96 0.15 1.94
N ASN A 344 9.32 -0.92 1.49
CA ASN A 344 9.90 -2.27 1.50
C ASN A 344 11.11 -2.44 0.58
N TYR A 345 11.32 -1.56 -0.40
CA TYR A 345 12.46 -1.61 -1.32
C TYR A 345 13.57 -0.60 -0.96
N GLY A 346 13.38 0.13 0.15
CA GLY A 346 14.32 1.11 0.65
C GLY A 346 13.73 2.50 0.75
N ASP A 347 14.64 3.47 0.80
CA ASP A 347 14.34 4.86 1.08
C ASP A 347 14.27 5.67 -0.22
N HIS A 348 13.20 6.44 -0.37
CA HIS A 348 12.89 7.16 -1.59
C HIS A 348 12.56 8.62 -1.27
N PRO A 349 13.17 9.60 -1.96
CA PRO A 349 12.67 10.97 -1.91
C PRO A 349 11.30 11.08 -2.60
N PRO A 350 10.45 12.06 -2.22
CA PRO A 350 9.15 12.28 -2.86
C PRO A 350 9.20 12.38 -4.39
N SER A 351 10.27 12.97 -4.94
CA SER A 351 10.46 13.10 -6.39
C SER A 351 10.64 11.77 -7.13
N SER A 352 11.12 10.72 -6.45
CA SER A 352 11.31 9.39 -7.03
C SER A 352 10.05 8.53 -7.01
N ILE A 353 8.99 8.94 -6.30
CA ILE A 353 7.74 8.16 -6.18
C ILE A 353 7.12 7.92 -7.56
N TYR A 354 7.19 8.90 -8.46
CA TYR A 354 6.72 8.73 -9.84
C TYR A 354 7.42 7.60 -10.59
N ARG A 355 8.74 7.44 -10.39
CA ARG A 355 9.50 6.35 -10.99
C ARG A 355 9.09 5.00 -10.39
N LEU A 356 8.93 4.95 -9.07
CA LEU A 356 8.51 3.73 -8.38
C LEU A 356 7.12 3.27 -8.85
N LEU A 357 6.21 4.21 -9.08
CA LEU A 357 4.89 3.91 -9.62
C LEU A 357 4.95 3.33 -11.02
N LYS A 358 5.81 3.87 -11.90
CA LYS A 358 6.02 3.33 -13.25
C LYS A 358 6.67 1.96 -13.28
N GLU A 359 7.46 1.63 -12.26
CA GLU A 359 8.05 0.30 -12.09
C GLU A 359 7.07 -0.69 -11.46
N THR A 360 5.94 -0.23 -10.88
CA THR A 360 4.97 -1.08 -10.16
C THR A 360 3.64 -1.25 -10.90
N TYR A 361 3.26 -0.27 -11.72
CA TYR A 361 1.96 -0.21 -12.39
C TYR A 361 2.12 0.16 -13.86
N ASP A 362 1.24 -0.39 -14.69
CA ASP A 362 1.14 -0.04 -16.10
C ASP A 362 0.28 1.23 -16.30
N ASP A 363 0.72 2.10 -17.21
CA ASP A 363 0.01 3.36 -17.54
C ASP A 363 -1.44 3.13 -18.02
N GLU A 364 -1.71 1.95 -18.62
CA GLU A 364 -3.04 1.56 -19.11
C GLU A 364 -4.07 1.29 -18.00
N ASP A 365 -3.62 1.03 -16.77
CA ASP A 365 -4.50 0.66 -15.65
C ASP A 365 -4.69 1.80 -14.64
N ASN A 366 -4.26 3.01 -14.98
CA ASN A 366 -4.46 4.18 -14.12
C ASN A 366 -5.95 4.39 -13.82
N GLU A 367 -6.81 4.22 -14.83
CA GLU A 367 -8.27 4.21 -14.71
C GLU A 367 -8.78 2.75 -14.75
N LEU A 368 -9.35 2.29 -13.63
CA LEU A 368 -9.91 0.92 -13.47
C LEU A 368 -11.38 0.86 -13.89
#